data_AF-A0A847MQD1-F1
#
_entry.id   AF-A0A847MQD1-F1
#
_cell.length_a   1.000
_cell.length_b   1.000
_cell.length_c   1.000
_cell.angle_alpha   90.00
_cell.angle_beta   90.00
_cell.angle_gamma   90.00
#
_symmetry.space_group_name_H-M   'P 1'
#
loop_
_entity.id
_entity.type
_entity.pdbx_description
1 polymer ?
#
loop_
_entity_poly.entity_id
_entity_poly.type
_entity_poly.pdbx_seq_one_letter_code
_entity_poly.pdbx_strand_id
1 'polypeptide(L)'
;MAHYQAMGSIPPKRHTQHRVPAADRAPLQGDLYYEELMGEEGFSSDSSLLYHRYIPSTISGAREWVVGDMTTLPNQPLLPRHLTLHDLFQAKDIRTTDAVTGRRL
;
A
#
# COMPACT_ATOMS: atom_id res chain seq x y z
N MET A 1 -8.63 5.85 20.18
CA MET A 1 -7.19 6.14 19.98
C MET A 1 -6.65 5.09 19.03
N ALA A 2 -5.89 5.48 18.01
CA ALA A 2 -5.21 4.49 17.18
C ALA A 2 -4.16 3.79 18.08
N HIS A 3 -4.24 2.46 18.16
CA HIS A 3 -3.24 1.67 18.87
C HIS A 3 -2.20 1.20 17.87
N TYR A 4 -0.93 1.48 18.13
CA TYR A 4 0.16 0.93 17.33
C TYR A 4 0.09 -0.59 17.37
N GLN A 5 0.10 -1.20 16.18
CA GLN A 5 0.14 -2.65 16.01
C GLN A 5 1.55 -3.06 15.59
N ALA A 6 2.04 -4.16 16.17
CA ALA A 6 3.32 -4.76 15.86
C ALA A 6 3.09 -6.08 15.12
N MET A 7 3.72 -6.24 13.95
CA MET A 7 3.59 -7.45 13.13
C MET A 7 4.96 -7.95 12.69
N GLY A 8 5.23 -9.25 12.87
CA GLY A 8 6.49 -9.87 12.50
C GLY A 8 7.63 -9.64 13.51
N SER A 9 8.87 -9.85 13.05
CA SER A 9 10.07 -9.61 13.86
C SER A 9 10.40 -8.13 13.86
N ILE A 10 10.46 -7.52 15.05
CA ILE A 10 10.81 -6.11 15.23
C ILE A 10 11.93 -6.06 16.28
N PRO A 11 13.06 -5.38 16.01
CA PRO A 11 14.15 -5.30 16.97
C PRO A 11 13.73 -4.47 18.19
N PRO A 12 14.23 -4.80 19.40
CA PRO A 12 13.89 -4.07 20.62
C PRO A 12 14.45 -2.64 20.62
N LYS A 13 15.49 -2.37 19.82
CA LYS A 13 16.12 -1.07 19.66
C LYS A 13 16.17 -0.68 18.18
N ARG A 14 15.67 0.52 17.88
CA ARG A 14 15.71 1.15 16.55
C ARG A 14 17.14 1.48 16.14
N HIS A 15 17.41 1.60 14.85
CA HIS A 15 18.74 1.92 14.32
C HIS A 15 19.83 0.95 14.79
N THR A 16 19.48 -0.32 14.90
CA THR A 16 20.41 -1.42 15.16
C THR A 16 20.37 -2.41 14.02
N GLN A 17 21.39 -3.25 13.92
CA GLN A 17 21.41 -4.30 12.91
C GLN A 17 20.31 -5.32 13.17
N HIS A 18 19.29 -5.35 12.31
CA HIS A 18 18.24 -6.35 12.33
C HIS A 18 18.53 -7.42 11.27
N ARG A 19 18.91 -8.62 11.73
CA ARG A 19 19.36 -9.72 10.86
C ARG A 19 18.18 -10.57 10.40
N VAL A 20 18.22 -10.99 9.13
CA VAL A 20 17.23 -11.94 8.60
C VAL A 20 17.46 -13.32 9.23
N PRO A 21 16.42 -13.98 9.77
CA PRO A 21 16.56 -15.34 10.31
C PRO A 21 16.95 -16.34 9.21
N ALA A 22 17.82 -17.29 9.55
CA ALA A 22 18.32 -18.31 8.62
C ALA A 22 17.26 -19.29 8.07
N ALA A 23 16.03 -19.26 8.61
CA ALA A 23 14.93 -20.14 8.19
C ALA A 23 14.15 -19.61 6.97
N ASP A 24 14.21 -18.30 6.68
CA ASP A 24 13.38 -17.66 5.66
C ASP A 24 13.98 -17.72 4.25
N ARG A 25 15.28 -18.04 4.15
CA ARG A 25 16.10 -18.30 2.95
C ARG A 25 17.41 -18.93 3.40
N ALA A 26 18.06 -19.74 2.55
CA ALA A 26 19.44 -20.13 2.80
C ALA A 26 20.27 -18.84 2.98
N PRO A 27 20.92 -18.63 4.14
CA PRO A 27 21.51 -17.34 4.46
C PRO A 27 22.62 -17.02 3.47
N LEU A 28 22.47 -15.95 2.69
CA LEU A 28 23.62 -15.22 2.22
C LEU A 28 24.24 -14.59 3.47
N GLN A 29 25.50 -14.93 3.75
CA GLN A 29 26.17 -14.46 4.95
C GLN A 29 26.16 -12.92 5.00
N GLY A 30 25.35 -12.33 5.89
CA GLY A 30 25.27 -10.87 6.06
C GLY A 30 23.92 -10.21 5.75
N ASP A 31 22.86 -10.97 5.45
CA ASP A 31 21.54 -10.37 5.14
C ASP A 31 20.95 -9.60 6.34
N LEU A 32 20.70 -8.30 6.13
CA LEU A 32 20.03 -7.39 7.06
C LEU A 32 18.70 -6.94 6.48
N TYR A 33 17.70 -6.73 7.34
CA TYR A 33 16.52 -5.98 6.96
C TYR A 33 16.87 -4.50 6.76
N TYR A 34 16.22 -3.87 5.79
CA TYR A 34 16.35 -2.44 5.52
C TYR A 34 15.29 -1.67 6.30
N GLU A 35 15.70 -0.71 7.12
CA GLU A 35 14.79 0.11 7.94
C GLU A 35 14.28 1.31 7.12
N GLU A 36 12.97 1.55 7.12
CA GLU A 36 12.31 2.73 6.53
C GLU A 36 11.41 3.39 7.58
N LEU A 37 11.50 4.73 7.70
CA LEU A 37 10.51 5.52 8.42
C LEU A 37 9.40 5.94 7.45
N MET A 38 8.23 5.34 7.58
CA MET A 38 7.03 5.69 6.83
C MET A 38 6.14 6.58 7.68
N GLY A 39 5.99 7.84 7.28
CA GLY A 39 5.09 8.81 7.92
C GLY A 39 3.97 9.23 6.98
N GLU A 40 2.81 9.57 7.56
CA GLU A 40 1.65 10.08 6.81
C GLU A 40 1.98 11.40 6.09
N GLU A 41 2.62 12.33 6.80
CA GLU A 41 3.00 13.65 6.30
C GLU A 41 4.54 13.83 6.36
N GLY A 42 5.27 12.80 5.94
CA GLY A 42 6.72 12.78 6.03
C GLY A 42 7.21 12.63 7.47
N PHE A 43 7.59 13.73 8.13
CA PHE A 43 8.10 13.73 9.52
C PHE A 43 7.09 14.27 10.54
N SER A 44 5.90 14.69 10.10
CA SER A 44 4.78 15.04 10.97
C SER A 44 3.71 13.95 10.96
N SER A 45 2.81 14.00 11.95
CA SER A 45 1.73 13.04 12.17
C SER A 45 2.21 11.62 12.53
N ASP A 46 1.30 10.66 12.44
CA ASP A 46 1.55 9.25 12.72
C ASP A 46 2.62 8.66 11.80
N SER A 47 3.51 7.86 12.37
CA SER A 47 4.59 7.21 11.63
C SER A 47 4.86 5.80 12.14
N SER A 48 5.37 4.96 11.25
CA SER A 48 5.75 3.57 11.53
C SER A 48 7.16 3.31 11.01
N LEU A 49 7.91 2.50 11.75
CA LEU A 49 9.14 1.91 11.22
C LEU A 49 8.80 0.59 10.54
N LEU A 50 9.25 0.46 9.30
CA LEU A 50 9.11 -0.74 8.48
C LEU A 50 10.49 -1.38 8.30
N TYR A 51 10.51 -2.71 8.25
CA TYR A 51 11.71 -3.50 8.03
C TYR A 51 11.52 -4.36 6.78
N HIS A 52 12.28 -4.07 5.71
CA HIS A 52 12.09 -4.67 4.41
C HIS A 52 13.16 -5.72 4.10
N ARG A 53 12.77 -6.78 3.38
CA ARG A 53 13.71 -7.76 2.82
C ARG A 53 14.53 -7.19 1.65
N TYR A 54 13.99 -6.20 0.96
CA TYR A 54 14.63 -5.48 -0.15
C TYR A 54 14.30 -3.99 -0.03
N ILE A 55 15.19 -3.12 -0.49
CA ILE A 55 14.98 -1.68 -0.42
C ILE A 55 13.81 -1.27 -1.35
N PRO A 56 12.77 -0.57 -0.85
CA PRO A 56 11.62 -0.15 -1.65
C PRO A 56 11.97 0.70 -2.88
N SER A 57 13.06 1.46 -2.82
CA SER A 57 13.54 2.29 -3.93
C SER A 57 14.21 1.50 -5.07
N THR A 58 14.29 0.17 -4.96
CA THR A 58 14.82 -0.71 -6.02
C THR A 58 13.81 -0.92 -7.14
N ILE A 59 13.27 0.17 -7.71
CA ILE A 59 12.34 0.12 -8.85
C ILE A 59 13.13 0.01 -10.15
N SER A 60 12.62 -0.78 -11.09
CA SER A 60 13.21 -0.94 -12.43
C SER A 60 12.75 0.12 -13.43
N GLY A 61 11.66 0.83 -13.13
CA GLY A 61 11.14 1.88 -13.98
C GLY A 61 9.85 2.48 -13.44
N ALA A 62 9.47 3.60 -14.05
CA ALA A 62 8.18 4.26 -13.86
C ALA A 62 7.63 4.61 -15.24
N ARG A 63 6.31 4.62 -15.36
CA ARG A 63 5.62 5.01 -16.59
C ARG A 63 4.51 5.98 -16.25
N GLU A 64 4.16 6.83 -17.21
CA GLU A 64 2.98 7.66 -17.08
C GLU A 64 1.72 6.79 -16.96
N TRP A 65 0.82 7.22 -16.10
CA TRP A 65 -0.55 6.74 -16.02
C TRP A 65 -1.47 7.91 -16.33
N VAL A 66 -1.97 7.95 -17.57
CA VAL A 66 -2.96 8.94 -17.97
C VAL A 66 -4.28 8.55 -17.33
N VAL A 67 -4.66 9.30 -16.30
CA VAL A 67 -5.97 9.19 -15.68
C VAL A 67 -7.02 9.54 -16.74
N GLY A 68 -8.07 8.72 -16.84
CA GLY A 68 -9.12 8.88 -17.84
C GLY A 68 -9.97 10.14 -17.66
N ASP A 69 -11.22 10.12 -18.11
CA ASP A 69 -12.14 11.23 -17.93
C ASP A 69 -12.39 11.51 -16.44
N MET A 70 -12.08 12.73 -16.00
CA MET A 70 -12.28 13.24 -14.63
C MET A 70 -13.30 14.39 -14.61
N THR A 71 -14.13 14.51 -15.65
CA THR A 71 -15.12 15.58 -15.77
C THR A 71 -16.10 15.53 -14.62
N THR A 72 -16.19 16.63 -13.86
CA THR A 72 -17.20 16.77 -12.82
C THR A 72 -18.48 17.36 -13.41
N LEU A 73 -19.63 16.87 -12.93
CA LEU A 73 -20.94 17.43 -13.29
C LEU A 73 -21.49 18.22 -12.10
N PRO A 74 -22.21 19.33 -12.34
CA PRO A 74 -22.87 20.07 -11.28
C PRO A 74 -23.77 19.14 -10.46
N ASN A 75 -23.67 19.26 -9.14
CA ASN A 75 -24.51 18.51 -8.20
C ASN A 75 -25.94 19.10 -8.18
N GLN A 76 -26.64 18.98 -9.31
CA GLN A 76 -28.07 19.26 -9.48
C GLN A 76 -28.88 18.41 -8.48
N PRO A 77 -30.07 18.84 -8.03
CA PRO A 77 -30.67 18.39 -6.77
C PRO A 77 -30.60 16.87 -6.57
N LEU A 78 -29.99 16.47 -5.46
CA LEU A 78 -29.80 15.07 -5.11
C LEU A 78 -31.16 14.44 -4.80
N LEU A 79 -31.68 13.67 -5.75
CA LEU A 79 -32.78 12.76 -5.48
C LEU A 79 -32.28 11.58 -4.65
N PRO A 80 -33.10 11.01 -3.75
CA PRO A 80 -32.78 9.77 -3.07
C PRO A 80 -32.46 8.69 -4.11
N ARG A 81 -31.23 8.16 -4.06
CA ARG A 81 -30.78 7.07 -4.93
C ARG A 81 -30.54 5.83 -4.08
N HIS A 82 -31.12 4.72 -4.49
CA HIS A 82 -30.75 3.41 -3.95
C HIS A 82 -29.61 2.87 -4.83
N LEU A 83 -28.43 2.70 -4.23
CA LEU A 83 -27.28 2.08 -4.89
C LEU A 83 -27.26 0.58 -4.56
N THR A 84 -27.40 -0.28 -5.57
CA THR A 84 -27.21 -1.72 -5.42
C THR A 84 -25.79 -2.08 -5.83
N LEU A 85 -24.85 -2.01 -4.87
CA LEU A 85 -23.42 -2.15 -5.15
C LEU A 85 -23.05 -3.48 -5.81
N HIS A 86 -23.80 -4.55 -5.50
CA HIS A 86 -23.58 -5.88 -6.07
C HIS A 86 -24.02 -6.00 -7.54
N ASP A 87 -24.84 -5.07 -8.04
CA ASP A 87 -25.29 -5.04 -9.44
C ASP A 87 -24.42 -4.13 -10.32
N LEU A 88 -23.47 -3.37 -9.73
CA LEU A 88 -22.61 -2.45 -10.47
C LEU A 88 -21.64 -3.14 -11.43
N PHE A 89 -21.33 -4.41 -11.19
CA PHE A 89 -20.34 -5.20 -11.92
C PHE A 89 -20.92 -6.55 -12.31
N GLN A 90 -20.72 -6.98 -13.55
CA GLN A 90 -21.10 -8.33 -13.94
C GLN A 90 -20.09 -9.31 -13.33
N ALA A 91 -20.55 -10.49 -12.91
CA ALA A 91 -19.69 -11.50 -12.29
C ALA A 91 -18.46 -11.87 -13.16
N LYS A 92 -18.60 -11.77 -14.49
CA LYS A 92 -17.52 -12.02 -15.44
C LYS A 92 -16.41 -10.95 -15.39
N ASP A 93 -16.77 -9.71 -15.06
CA ASP A 93 -15.85 -8.57 -15.08
C ASP A 93 -14.99 -8.52 -13.81
N ILE A 94 -15.50 -9.02 -12.68
CA ILE A 94 -14.82 -8.99 -11.37
C ILE A 94 -13.44 -9.66 -11.44
N ARG A 95 -13.33 -10.80 -12.13
CA ARG A 95 -12.08 -11.56 -12.23
C ARG A 95 -11.02 -10.89 -13.10
N THR A 96 -11.43 -10.04 -14.04
CA THR A 96 -10.56 -9.40 -15.01
C THR A 96 -10.31 -7.93 -14.71
N THR A 97 -11.02 -7.35 -13.73
CA THR A 97 -10.90 -5.94 -13.36
C THR A 97 -9.79 -5.77 -12.33
N ASP A 98 -8.76 -5.03 -12.71
CA ASP A 98 -7.68 -4.62 -11.81
C ASP A 98 -8.13 -3.47 -10.89
N ALA A 99 -7.70 -3.50 -9.62
CA ALA A 99 -8.17 -2.58 -8.60
C ALA A 99 -7.68 -1.13 -8.77
N VAL A 100 -6.70 -0.89 -9.65
CA VAL A 100 -6.17 0.44 -9.93
C VAL A 100 -6.73 0.97 -11.24
N THR A 101 -6.56 0.21 -12.32
CA THR A 101 -6.93 0.60 -13.69
C THR A 101 -8.42 0.43 -13.98
N GLY A 102 -9.13 -0.40 -13.21
CA GLY A 102 -10.58 -0.62 -13.32
C GLY A 102 -11.43 0.34 -12.49
N ARG A 103 -10.82 1.31 -11.79
CA ARG A 103 -11.56 2.31 -11.01
C ARG A 103 -12.39 3.19 -11.93
N ARG A 104 -13.66 3.38 -11.58
CA ARG A 104 -14.51 4.43 -12.16
C ARG A 104 -14.24 5.69 -11.33
N LEU A 105 -13.61 6.67 -11.96
CA LEU A 105 -13.26 7.94 -11.35
C LEU A 105 -14.36 8.99 -11.58
#